data_AF-A0A970QEL2-F1
#
_entry.id   AF-A0A970QEL2-F1
#
_cell.length_a   1.000
_cell.length_b   1.000
_cell.length_c   1.000
_cell.angle_alpha   90.00
_cell.angle_beta   90.00
_cell.angle_gamma   90.00
#
_symmetry.space_group_name_H-M   'P 1'
#
loop_
_entity.id
_entity.type
_entity.pdbx_description
1 polymer ?
#
loop_
_entity_poly.entity_id
_entity_poly.type
_entity_poly.pdbx_seq_one_letter_code
_entity_poly.pdbx_strand_id
1 'polypeptide(L)'
;MVPLVVDGLIAGVDYSPDMVTLCSRRFAGPISAGRVQLHCSTAESLPFGDACFNKASTVNTIYFWDEPAVALDAARLPSLS
;
A
#
# COMPACT_ATOMS: atom_id res chain seq x y z
N MET A 1 -10.79 -16.37 -12.17
CA MET A 1 -9.51 -15.80 -12.62
C MET A 1 -9.61 -14.29 -12.41
N VAL A 2 -8.77 -13.70 -11.57
CA VAL A 2 -8.76 -12.24 -11.38
C VAL A 2 -8.10 -11.63 -12.62
N PRO A 3 -8.71 -10.62 -13.28
CA PRO A 3 -8.10 -9.98 -14.43
C PRO A 3 -6.75 -9.36 -14.06
N LEU A 4 -5.73 -9.57 -14.91
CA LEU A 4 -4.45 -8.90 -14.77
C LEU A 4 -4.65 -7.41 -15.08
N VAL A 5 -4.54 -6.56 -14.07
CA VAL A 5 -4.54 -5.11 -14.24
C VAL A 5 -3.14 -4.71 -14.68
N VAL A 6 -3.00 -4.35 -15.96
CA VAL A 6 -1.73 -3.92 -16.55
C VAL A 6 -1.55 -2.40 -16.54
N ASP A 7 -2.65 -1.66 -16.33
CA ASP A 7 -2.70 -0.21 -16.23
C ASP A 7 -3.24 0.20 -14.85
N GLY A 8 -2.43 0.92 -14.09
CA GLY A 8 -2.78 1.37 -12.74
C GLY A 8 -1.58 1.82 -11.93
N LEU A 9 -1.86 2.32 -10.72
CA LEU A 9 -0.89 2.70 -9.71
C LEU A 9 -0.88 1.65 -8.59
N ILE A 10 0.31 1.19 -8.21
CA ILE A 10 0.51 0.41 -6.98
C ILE A 10 1.16 1.32 -5.94
N ALA A 11 0.47 1.56 -4.83
CA ALA A 11 1.05 2.21 -3.65
C ALA A 11 1.35 1.16 -2.58
N GLY A 12 2.60 1.10 -2.12
CA GLY A 12 3.05 0.19 -1.07
C GLY A 12 3.49 0.95 0.17
N VAL A 13 3.16 0.42 1.34
CA VAL A 13 3.60 0.93 2.64
C VAL A 13 4.28 -0.21 3.39
N ASP A 14 5.42 0.09 3.99
CA ASP A 14 6.12 -0.82 4.92
C ASP A 14 6.71 0.03 6.05
N TYR A 15 6.66 -0.46 7.29
CA TYR A 15 7.20 0.26 8.44
C TYR A 15 8.74 0.20 8.48
N SER A 16 9.34 -0.77 7.77
CA SER A 16 10.77 -0.98 7.71
C SER A 16 11.42 -0.09 6.63
N PRO A 17 12.29 0.86 7.01
CA PRO A 17 13.03 1.68 6.06
C PRO A 17 13.92 0.84 5.12
N ASP A 18 14.43 -0.28 5.62
CA ASP A 18 15.27 -1.21 4.86
C ASP A 18 14.46 -1.89 3.75
N MET A 19 13.23 -2.32 4.06
CA MET A 19 12.33 -2.91 3.07
C MET A 19 11.92 -1.89 2.01
N VAL A 20 11.61 -0.66 2.40
CA VAL A 20 11.30 0.42 1.45
C VAL A 20 12.49 0.69 0.54
N THR A 21 13.72 0.73 1.09
CA THR A 21 14.94 0.94 0.31
C THR A 21 15.19 -0.21 -0.68
N LEU A 22 15.04 -1.45 -0.22
CA LEU A 22 15.19 -2.65 -1.05
C LEU A 22 14.18 -2.66 -2.20
N CYS A 23 12.90 -2.44 -1.89
CA CYS A 23 11.82 -2.41 -2.87
C CYS A 23 11.98 -1.24 -3.86
N SER A 24 12.42 -0.07 -3.39
CA SER A 24 12.66 1.10 -4.25
C SER A 24 13.73 0.81 -5.30
N ARG A 25 14.81 0.10 -4.92
CA ARG A 25 15.83 -0.35 -5.86
C ARG A 25 15.28 -1.39 -6.83
N ARG A 26 14.52 -2.37 -6.32
CA ARG A 26 13.95 -3.48 -7.12
C ARG A 26 12.94 -3.00 -8.16
N PHE A 27 12.16 -1.98 -7.84
CA PHE A 27 11.08 -1.43 -8.65
C PHE A 27 11.39 -0.05 -9.23
N ALA A 28 12.68 0.31 -9.36
CA ALA A 28 13.10 1.62 -9.84
C ALA A 28 12.48 2.01 -11.21
N GLY A 29 12.36 1.05 -12.14
CA GLY A 29 11.72 1.28 -13.44
C GLY A 29 10.23 1.63 -13.36
N PRO A 30 9.39 0.79 -12.70
CA PRO A 30 8.00 1.13 -12.43
C PRO A 30 7.81 2.45 -11.65
N ILE A 31 8.69 2.74 -10.69
CA ILE A 31 8.67 3.99 -9.92
C ILE A 31 8.94 5.20 -10.83
N SER A 32 10.01 5.15 -11.64
CA SER A 32 10.33 6.25 -12.58
C SER A 32 9.25 6.44 -13.65
N ALA A 33 8.53 5.38 -14.00
CA ALA A 33 7.37 5.43 -14.88
C ALA A 33 6.06 5.86 -14.19
N GLY A 34 6.08 6.21 -12.90
CA GLY A 34 4.90 6.65 -12.15
C GLY A 34 3.86 5.57 -11.86
N ARG A 35 4.23 4.28 -11.99
CA ARG A 35 3.32 3.14 -11.75
C ARG A 35 3.43 2.54 -10.35
N VAL A 36 4.47 2.89 -9.61
CA VAL A 36 4.69 2.43 -8.23
C VAL A 36 5.06 3.62 -7.33
N GLN A 37 4.44 3.68 -6.15
CA GLN A 37 4.79 4.58 -5.06
C GLN A 37 5.07 3.75 -3.81
N LEU A 38 6.14 4.07 -3.08
CA LEU A 38 6.52 3.37 -1.85
C LEU A 38 6.71 4.39 -0.72
N HIS A 39 6.13 4.10 0.44
CA HIS A 39 6.20 4.96 1.61
C HIS A 39 6.66 4.16 2.83
N CYS A 40 7.57 4.76 3.62
CA CYS A 40 7.91 4.25 4.93
C CYS A 40 6.89 4.78 5.93
N SER A 41 5.91 3.96 6.30
CA SER A 41 4.86 4.31 7.28
C SER A 41 4.27 3.05 7.90
N THR A 42 3.44 3.21 8.90
CA THR A 42 2.67 2.11 9.50
C THR A 42 1.28 2.00 8.86
N ALA A 43 0.56 0.92 9.15
CA ALA A 43 -0.80 0.72 8.65
C ALA A 43 -1.83 1.62 9.34
N GLU A 44 -1.52 2.08 10.56
CA GLU A 44 -2.31 3.02 11.36
C GLU A 44 -2.22 4.47 10.84
N SER A 45 -1.18 4.80 10.09
CA SER A 45 -0.91 6.17 9.59
C SER A 45 -0.61 6.16 8.09
N LEU A 46 -1.58 5.71 7.29
CA LEU A 46 -1.45 5.68 5.83
C LEU A 46 -1.32 7.11 5.26
N PRO A 47 -0.33 7.39 4.40
CA PRO A 47 -0.07 8.73 3.87
C PRO A 47 -0.95 9.06 2.64
N PHE A 48 -2.21 8.64 2.64
CA PHE A 48 -3.13 8.79 1.53
C PHE A 48 -4.42 9.46 1.97
N GLY A 49 -5.05 10.18 1.05
CA GLY A 49 -6.39 10.73 1.28
C GLY A 49 -7.47 9.66 1.17
N ASP A 50 -8.68 10.03 1.59
CA ASP A 50 -9.86 9.17 1.49
C ASP A 50 -10.16 8.76 0.04
N ALA A 51 -10.70 7.56 -0.14
CA ALA A 51 -11.20 7.05 -1.43
C ALA A 51 -10.20 7.09 -2.61
N CYS A 52 -8.89 7.08 -2.33
CA CYS A 52 -7.85 7.11 -3.37
C CYS A 52 -7.61 5.77 -4.08
N PHE A 53 -8.09 4.65 -3.52
CA PHE A 53 -7.84 3.31 -4.03
C PHE A 53 -9.14 2.54 -4.29
N ASN A 54 -9.09 1.66 -5.28
CA ASN A 54 -10.16 0.72 -5.63
C ASN A 54 -9.99 -0.67 -4.99
N LYS A 55 -8.78 -0.96 -4.50
CA LYS A 55 -8.38 -2.24 -3.90
C LYS A 55 -7.35 -1.99 -2.82
N ALA A 56 -7.42 -2.76 -1.75
CA ALA A 56 -6.43 -2.79 -0.67
C ALA A 56 -6.12 -4.25 -0.33
N SER A 57 -4.87 -4.53 -0.01
CA SER A 57 -4.43 -5.86 0.43
C SER A 57 -3.26 -5.75 1.39
N THR A 58 -3.26 -6.62 2.39
CA THR A 58 -2.11 -6.90 3.25
C THR A 58 -1.76 -8.38 3.09
N VAL A 59 -0.46 -8.71 3.13
CA VAL A 59 0.02 -10.09 3.11
C VAL A 59 1.08 -10.22 4.18
N ASN A 60 0.83 -11.06 5.18
CA ASN A 60 1.80 -11.35 6.22
C ASN A 60 2.27 -10.09 7.00
N THR A 61 1.38 -9.12 7.25
CA THR A 61 1.74 -7.92 8.05
C THR A 61 0.86 -7.64 9.26
N ILE A 62 -0.36 -8.19 9.34
CA ILE A 62 -1.33 -7.84 10.39
C ILE A 62 -0.83 -8.10 11.83
N TYR A 63 0.09 -9.04 12.02
CA TYR A 63 0.68 -9.36 13.32
C TYR A 63 1.76 -8.37 13.77
N PHE A 64 2.13 -7.39 12.94
CA PHE A 64 3.02 -6.29 13.30
C PHE A 64 2.27 -4.98 13.56
N TRP A 65 0.94 -4.98 13.52
CA TRP A 65 0.14 -3.78 13.76
C TRP A 65 -0.09 -3.61 15.25
N ASP A 66 0.22 -2.43 15.77
CA ASP A 66 0.03 -2.11 17.19
C ASP A 66 -1.46 -1.98 17.49
N GLU A 67 -2.22 -1.38 16.57
CA GLU A 67 -3.66 -1.17 16.69
C GLU A 67 -4.42 -1.67 15.44
N PRO A 68 -4.67 -2.99 15.32
CA PRO A 68 -5.27 -3.55 14.10
C PRO A 68 -6.62 -2.94 13.72
N ALA A 69 -7.43 -2.52 14.69
CA ALA A 69 -8.70 -1.86 14.42
C ALA A 69 -8.52 -0.48 13.76
N VAL A 70 -7.53 0.30 14.20
CA VAL A 70 -7.19 1.61 13.62
C VAL A 70 -6.64 1.42 12.21
N ALA A 71 -5.74 0.45 12.02
CA ALA A 71 -5.18 0.12 10.71
C ALA A 71 -6.25 -0.35 9.71
N LEU A 72 -7.22 -1.18 10.15
CA LEU A 72 -8.33 -1.63 9.31
C LEU A 72 -9.28 -0.49 8.93
N ASP A 73 -9.49 0.47 9.83
CA ASP A 73 -10.28 1.66 9.54
C ASP A 73 -9.57 2.59 8.54
N ALA A 74 -8.27 2.83 8.73
CA ALA A 74 -7.44 3.61 7.80
C ALA A 74 -7.38 2.98 6.39
N ALA A 75 -7.36 1.65 6.29
CA ALA A 75 -7.34 0.92 5.02
C ALA A 75 -8.74 0.70 4.40
N ARG A 76 -9.80 1.22 5.02
CA ARG A 76 -11.18 0.98 4.61
C ARG A 76 -11.46 1.63 3.26
N LEU A 77 -11.87 0.82 2.29
CA LEU A 77 -12.33 1.31 0.99
C LEU A 77 -13.74 1.91 1.11
N PRO A 78 -14.07 2.92 0.27
CA PRO A 78 -15.42 3.46 0.21
C PRO A 78 -16.43 2.34 -0.10
N SER A 79 -17.60 2.40 0.53
CA SER A 79 -18.72 1.51 0.21
C SER A 79 -19.15 1.76 -1.23
N LEU A 80 -19.16 0.71 -2.05
CA LEU A 80 -19.78 0.75 -3.37
C LEU A 80 -21.29 0.98 -3.16
N SER A 81 -21.83 1.99 -3.83
CA SER A 81 -23.28 2.28 -3.86
C SER A 81 -24.00 1.42 -4.89
#